data_AF-A0A9D6LXN7-F1
#
_entry.id   AF-A0A9D6LXN7-F1
#
_cell.length_a   1.000
_cell.length_b   1.000
_cell.length_c   1.000
_cell.angle_alpha   90.00
_cell.angle_beta   90.00
_cell.angle_gamma   90.00
#
_symmetry.space_group_name_H-M   'P 1'
#
loop_
_entity.id
_entity.type
_entity.pdbx_description
1 polymer ?
#
loop_
_entity_poly.entity_id
_entity_poly.type
_entity_poly.pdbx_seq_one_letter_code
_entity_poly.pdbx_strand_id
1 'polypeptide(L)'
;MTQMTPNLISSLRSDQKTYARIPDVHNIPTLIKVQLESFEWFKNEGLRELFDEISPIESFNKEFSLYFPGDNEIARKFDLTFRFGDPKYLEPECREMDMTFAAPLHVWVALVNNQTGEVNRQEVYMGDFPLMTEHGTFVINGAERVVVSQLIRSPGVYFSADEDRASGRVLCSAKLIPNRGAWLEFETSKRDVISVKVDRKRKIPVTMLLKAVGIGDGTDEGLLNIFAGADNNPDHQYLASSLERESPRLSSIDESLLEFYKKLRPGDPPTLDNAKNFLTTLLFAQRRYDLGKVGRHKLNRRL
;
A
#
# COMPACT_ATOMS: atom_id res chain seq x y z
N MET A 1 -2.10 -27.07 41.49
CA MET A 1 -2.22 -25.94 42.44
C MET A 1 -1.47 -24.78 41.83
N THR A 2 -2.17 -23.91 41.12
CA THR A 2 -1.59 -22.70 40.53
C THR A 2 -2.52 -21.58 40.96
N GLN A 3 -2.00 -20.71 41.81
CA GLN A 3 -2.75 -19.70 42.54
C GLN A 3 -3.46 -18.78 41.55
N MET A 4 -4.80 -18.71 41.66
CA MET A 4 -5.60 -17.65 41.05
C MET A 4 -5.20 -16.34 41.72
N THR A 5 -4.60 -15.44 40.95
CA THR A 5 -4.38 -14.06 41.38
C THR A 5 -5.74 -13.39 41.63
N PRO A 6 -5.95 -12.69 42.75
CA PRO A 6 -7.24 -12.09 43.08
C PRO A 6 -7.61 -10.98 42.09
N ASN A 7 -8.89 -10.95 41.71
CA ASN A 7 -9.53 -9.94 40.87
C ASN A 7 -9.29 -8.51 41.41
N LEU A 8 -8.36 -7.77 40.80
CA LEU A 8 -8.10 -6.35 41.12
C LEU A 8 -9.25 -5.39 40.76
N ILE A 9 -10.31 -5.85 40.09
CA ILE A 9 -11.48 -5.01 39.72
C ILE A 9 -12.52 -4.95 40.86
N SER A 10 -12.35 -5.72 41.94
CA SER A 10 -13.35 -5.84 43.00
C SER A 10 -13.25 -4.82 44.16
N SER A 11 -12.18 -4.02 44.26
CA SER A 11 -11.94 -3.24 45.49
C SER A 11 -12.51 -1.82 45.53
N LEU A 12 -13.16 -1.31 44.47
CA LEU A 12 -13.66 0.08 44.42
C LEU A 12 -15.12 0.24 43.97
N ARG A 13 -15.86 -0.85 43.74
CA ARG A 13 -17.31 -0.70 43.56
C ARG A 13 -17.94 -0.50 44.93
N SER A 14 -18.39 0.73 45.19
CA SER A 14 -19.48 1.00 46.15
C SER A 14 -20.54 -0.09 46.07
N ASP A 15 -21.23 -0.41 47.17
CA ASP A 15 -22.32 -1.42 47.29
C ASP A 15 -23.45 -1.29 46.23
N GLN A 16 -23.12 -1.55 44.97
CA GLN A 16 -23.99 -1.35 43.83
C GLN A 16 -24.62 -2.69 43.51
N LYS A 17 -25.91 -2.82 43.81
CA LYS A 17 -26.67 -4.03 43.54
C LYS A 17 -26.70 -4.31 42.04
N THR A 18 -26.03 -5.38 41.63
CA THR A 18 -26.10 -5.90 40.26
C THR A 18 -27.19 -6.97 40.15
N TYR A 19 -27.99 -6.91 39.09
CA TYR A 19 -28.97 -7.95 38.74
C TYR A 19 -28.46 -8.86 37.60
N ALA A 20 -27.18 -8.76 37.26
CA ALA A 20 -26.57 -9.60 36.22
C ALA A 20 -26.69 -11.08 36.60
N ARG A 21 -27.26 -11.88 35.69
CA ARG A 21 -27.48 -13.33 35.88
C ARG A 21 -26.41 -14.19 35.21
N ILE A 22 -25.56 -13.58 34.38
CA ILE A 22 -24.48 -14.22 33.63
C ILE A 22 -23.16 -13.69 34.19
N PRO A 23 -22.19 -14.55 34.51
CA PRO A 23 -20.89 -14.12 35.01
C PRO A 23 -20.04 -13.50 33.90
N ASP A 24 -19.29 -12.44 34.22
CA ASP A 24 -18.28 -11.89 33.34
C ASP A 24 -17.09 -12.85 33.24
N VAL A 25 -16.93 -13.49 32.07
CA VAL A 25 -15.86 -14.48 31.84
C VAL A 25 -14.54 -13.82 31.47
N HIS A 26 -14.59 -12.60 30.93
CA HIS A 26 -13.42 -11.83 30.52
C HIS A 26 -13.46 -10.42 31.11
N ASN A 27 -12.32 -9.97 31.62
CA ASN A 27 -12.16 -8.60 32.08
C ASN A 27 -12.15 -7.63 30.90
N ILE A 28 -12.68 -6.43 31.13
CA ILE A 28 -12.62 -5.34 30.15
C ILE A 28 -11.14 -4.96 29.96
N PRO A 29 -10.60 -5.00 28.73
CA PRO A 29 -9.23 -4.60 28.46
C PRO A 29 -9.07 -3.08 28.56
N THR A 30 -7.83 -2.60 28.57
CA THR A 30 -7.53 -1.17 28.44
C THR A 30 -8.19 -0.61 27.18
N LEU A 31 -9.08 0.39 27.34
CA LEU A 31 -9.91 0.90 26.24
C LEU A 31 -9.10 1.69 25.19
N ILE A 32 -7.93 2.21 25.58
CA ILE A 32 -6.99 2.93 24.70
C ILE A 32 -5.87 2.03 24.15
N LYS A 33 -5.94 0.71 24.39
CA LYS A 33 -4.90 -0.27 24.00
C LYS A 33 -4.54 -0.19 22.52
N VAL A 34 -5.53 0.02 21.65
CA VAL A 34 -5.32 0.12 20.20
C VAL A 34 -4.36 1.27 19.84
N GLN A 35 -4.49 2.44 20.49
CA GLN A 35 -3.63 3.59 20.23
C GLN A 35 -2.19 3.32 20.69
N LEU A 36 -2.05 2.83 21.93
CA LEU A 36 -0.76 2.53 22.55
C LEU A 36 0.00 1.45 21.77
N GLU A 37 -0.65 0.32 21.47
CA GLU A 37 -0.03 -0.79 20.74
C GLU A 37 0.33 -0.40 19.31
N SER A 38 -0.51 0.37 18.63
CA SER A 38 -0.22 0.83 17.27
C SER A 38 1.00 1.75 17.22
N PHE A 39 1.16 2.65 18.21
CA PHE A 39 2.29 3.57 18.26
C PHE A 39 3.59 2.86 18.68
N GLU A 40 3.51 1.94 19.63
CA GLU A 40 4.65 1.14 20.05
C GLU A 40 5.16 0.24 18.91
N TRP A 41 4.25 -0.43 18.20
CA TRP A 41 4.57 -1.18 16.99
C TRP A 41 5.23 -0.28 15.94
N PHE A 42 4.67 0.92 15.69
CA PHE A 42 5.21 1.85 14.70
C PHE A 42 6.66 2.26 15.03
N LYS A 43 6.96 2.60 16.29
CA LYS A 43 8.31 2.97 16.72
C LYS A 43 9.32 1.83 16.59
N ASN A 44 8.92 0.59 16.88
CA ASN A 44 9.85 -0.53 16.98
C ASN A 44 10.02 -1.31 15.68
N GLU A 45 8.91 -1.53 14.95
CA GLU A 45 8.84 -2.33 13.74
C GLU A 45 8.51 -1.47 12.52
N GLY A 46 7.48 -0.62 12.60
CA GLY A 46 7.00 0.15 11.45
C GLY A 46 8.07 1.05 10.82
N LEU A 47 8.91 1.71 11.63
CA LEU A 47 10.03 2.51 11.12
C LEU A 47 11.08 1.66 10.39
N ARG A 48 11.35 0.42 10.84
CA ARG A 48 12.29 -0.50 10.16
C ARG A 48 11.76 -0.91 8.80
N GLU A 49 10.47 -1.27 8.74
CA GLU A 49 9.80 -1.59 7.47
C GLU A 49 9.90 -0.43 6.49
N LEU A 50 9.68 0.82 6.96
CA LEU A 50 9.82 2.01 6.13
C LEU A 50 11.26 2.27 5.67
N PHE A 51 12.26 2.03 6.52
CA PHE A 51 13.67 2.15 6.14
C PHE A 51 14.06 1.11 5.08
N ASP A 52 13.56 -0.13 5.18
CA ASP A 52 13.77 -1.16 4.16
C ASP A 52 13.17 -0.76 2.81
N GLU A 53 12.00 -0.12 2.79
CA GLU A 53 11.38 0.30 1.54
C GLU A 53 12.21 1.33 0.76
N ILE A 54 12.87 2.25 1.46
CA ILE A 54 13.65 3.32 0.83
C ILE A 54 15.11 2.91 0.57
N SER A 55 15.62 1.90 1.27
CA SER A 55 17.01 1.48 1.19
C SER A 55 17.25 0.48 0.03
N PRO A 56 18.40 0.55 -0.67
CA PRO A 56 19.33 1.67 -0.72
C PRO A 56 18.78 2.85 -1.54
N ILE A 57 19.23 4.06 -1.22
CA ILE A 57 19.12 5.19 -2.16
C ILE A 57 20.39 5.21 -3.01
N GLU A 58 20.25 5.07 -4.32
CA GLU A 58 21.37 5.07 -5.27
C GLU A 58 21.53 6.43 -5.93
N SER A 59 22.77 6.86 -6.14
CA SER A 59 23.07 8.01 -7.00
C SER A 59 22.75 7.71 -8.47
N PHE A 60 22.54 8.75 -9.28
CA PHE A 60 22.19 8.60 -10.70
C PHE A 60 23.22 7.77 -11.48
N ASN A 61 24.51 7.96 -11.19
CA ASN A 61 25.62 7.23 -11.80
C ASN A 61 25.92 5.88 -11.09
N LYS A 62 25.15 5.51 -10.06
CA LYS A 62 25.32 4.32 -9.21
C LYS A 62 26.68 4.22 -8.50
N GLU A 63 27.39 5.33 -8.40
CA GLU A 63 28.66 5.41 -7.68
C GLU A 63 28.47 5.31 -6.16
N PHE A 64 27.38 5.88 -5.64
CA PHE A 64 27.08 5.89 -4.22
C PHE A 64 25.76 5.20 -3.91
N SER A 65 25.76 4.45 -2.80
CA SER A 65 24.55 3.82 -2.24
C SER A 65 24.43 4.17 -0.76
N LEU A 66 23.32 4.80 -0.37
CA LEU A 66 23.00 5.15 1.00
C LEU A 66 22.05 4.12 1.63
N TYR A 67 22.47 3.55 2.75
CA TYR A 67 21.74 2.52 3.49
C TYR A 67 21.17 3.05 4.81
N PHE A 68 20.00 2.54 5.19
CA PHE A 68 19.22 2.94 6.36
C PHE A 68 18.98 1.73 7.30
N PRO A 69 18.59 1.97 8.58
CA PRO A 69 18.45 0.91 9.59
C PRO A 69 17.12 0.15 9.49
N GLY A 70 16.97 -0.65 8.43
CA GLY A 70 15.88 -1.62 8.29
C GLY A 70 16.25 -3.03 8.79
N ASP A 71 15.45 -4.04 8.43
CA ASP A 71 15.64 -5.45 8.80
C ASP A 71 16.31 -6.28 7.70
N ASN A 72 16.91 -5.63 6.70
CA ASN A 72 17.69 -6.30 5.66
C ASN A 72 19.12 -6.70 6.10
N GLU A 73 19.74 -7.61 5.35
CA GLU A 73 21.08 -8.13 5.66
C GLU A 73 22.17 -7.05 5.63
N ILE A 74 22.02 -6.03 4.78
CA ILE A 74 23.00 -4.96 4.63
C ILE A 74 22.98 -4.03 5.83
N ALA A 75 21.79 -3.68 6.33
CA ALA A 75 21.63 -2.91 7.56
C ALA A 75 22.28 -3.61 8.75
N ARG A 76 22.11 -4.94 8.88
CA ARG A 76 22.80 -5.74 9.91
C ARG A 76 24.32 -5.76 9.70
N LYS A 77 24.78 -5.93 8.46
CA LYS A 77 26.22 -5.94 8.12
C LYS A 77 26.91 -4.64 8.52
N PHE A 78 26.24 -3.50 8.35
CA PHE A 78 26.77 -2.18 8.70
C PHE A 78 26.38 -1.71 10.11
N ASP A 79 25.74 -2.57 10.91
CA ASP A 79 25.24 -2.25 12.26
C ASP A 79 24.45 -0.93 12.28
N LEU A 80 23.49 -0.81 11.36
CA LEU A 80 22.62 0.35 11.27
C LEU A 80 21.44 0.20 12.23
N THR A 81 21.25 1.21 13.07
CA THR A 81 20.14 1.30 14.00
C THR A 81 19.57 2.72 14.05
N PHE A 82 18.44 2.90 14.73
CA PHE A 82 17.90 4.21 15.07
C PHE A 82 17.55 4.24 16.56
N ARG A 83 17.50 5.44 17.11
CA ARG A 83 17.11 5.68 18.50
C ARG A 83 16.34 6.98 18.63
N PHE A 84 15.39 6.98 19.56
CA PHE A 84 14.82 8.20 20.09
C PHE A 84 15.68 8.64 21.28
N GLY A 85 16.06 9.92 21.33
CA GLY A 85 16.63 10.51 22.53
C GLY A 85 15.57 10.86 23.56
N ASP A 86 15.97 11.59 24.59
CA ASP A 86 15.04 12.03 25.62
C ASP A 86 14.21 13.23 25.15
N PRO A 87 12.93 13.34 25.56
CA PRO A 87 12.12 14.53 25.32
C PRO A 87 12.80 15.77 25.91
N LYS A 88 12.77 16.88 25.16
CA LYS A 88 13.38 18.15 25.61
C LYS A 88 12.65 18.76 26.81
N TYR A 89 11.35 18.49 26.92
CA TYR A 89 10.44 19.03 27.94
C TYR A 89 9.44 17.97 28.34
N LEU A 90 8.87 18.11 29.54
CA LEU A 90 7.80 17.24 30.02
C LEU A 90 6.45 17.61 29.37
N GLU A 91 5.50 16.68 29.38
CA GLU A 91 4.18 16.93 28.78
C GLU A 91 3.45 18.16 29.38
N PRO A 92 3.45 18.42 30.70
CA PRO A 92 2.77 19.60 31.27
C PRO A 92 3.41 20.91 30.81
N GLU A 93 4.75 20.95 30.75
CA GLU A 93 5.50 22.13 30.30
C GLU A 93 5.18 22.45 28.83
N CYS A 94 5.05 21.41 28.00
CA CYS A 94 4.67 21.59 26.60
C CYS A 94 3.27 22.19 26.45
N ARG A 95 2.31 21.83 27.32
CA ARG A 95 0.96 22.40 27.34
C ARG A 95 0.96 23.87 27.79
N GLU A 96 1.77 24.23 28.78
CA GLU A 96 1.85 25.59 29.32
C GLU A 96 2.60 26.56 28.39
N MET A 97 3.63 26.08 27.68
CA MET A 97 4.51 26.90 26.83
C MET A 97 4.18 26.85 25.34
N ASP A 98 3.02 26.29 24.96
CA ASP A 98 2.60 26.10 23.58
C ASP A 98 3.61 25.32 22.71
N MET A 99 4.29 24.32 23.30
CA MET A 99 5.30 23.50 22.63
C MET A 99 4.77 22.12 22.22
N THR A 100 5.53 21.41 21.38
CA THR A 100 5.22 20.03 20.99
C THR A 100 6.02 19.04 21.84
N PHE A 101 5.34 18.06 22.44
CA PHE A 101 5.99 16.98 23.17
C PHE A 101 6.61 15.98 22.19
N ALA A 102 7.95 16.03 22.07
CA ALA A 102 8.70 15.27 21.09
C ALA A 102 10.09 14.90 21.60
N ALA A 103 10.66 13.85 20.99
CA ALA A 103 12.02 13.39 21.23
C ALA A 103 12.84 13.39 19.93
N PRO A 104 14.15 13.69 19.98
CA PRO A 104 14.99 13.69 18.80
C PRO A 104 15.18 12.27 18.25
N LEU A 105 14.93 12.07 16.95
CA LEU A 105 15.18 10.80 16.25
C LEU A 105 16.57 10.84 15.60
N HIS A 106 17.44 9.90 16.00
CA HIS A 106 18.77 9.70 15.42
C HIS A 106 18.81 8.37 14.66
N VAL A 107 19.42 8.39 13.47
CA VAL A 107 19.48 7.26 12.54
C VAL A 107 20.93 7.05 12.11
N TRP A 108 21.45 5.85 12.30
CA TRP A 108 22.73 5.45 11.73
C TRP A 108 22.54 5.05 10.27
N VAL A 109 23.25 5.72 9.37
CA VAL A 109 23.26 5.46 7.94
C VAL A 109 24.66 5.04 7.49
N ALA A 110 24.74 4.28 6.40
CA ALA A 110 26.00 3.96 5.74
C ALA A 110 25.99 4.45 4.29
N LEU A 111 26.94 5.31 3.94
CA LEU A 111 27.22 5.69 2.56
C LEU A 111 28.33 4.79 2.01
N VAL A 112 28.03 4.03 0.97
CA VAL A 112 28.97 3.13 0.32
C VAL A 112 29.38 3.74 -1.02
N ASN A 113 30.69 3.86 -1.24
CA ASN A 113 31.24 4.13 -2.57
C ASN A 113 31.44 2.78 -3.28
N ASN A 114 30.66 2.55 -4.34
CA ASN A 114 30.66 1.28 -5.07
C ASN A 114 31.92 1.05 -5.91
N GLN A 115 32.71 2.09 -6.20
CA GLN A 115 33.96 1.97 -6.95
C GLN A 115 35.14 1.60 -6.04
N THR A 116 35.24 2.23 -4.87
CA THR A 116 36.35 2.01 -3.93
C THR A 116 36.04 0.93 -2.89
N GLY A 117 34.76 0.62 -2.66
CA GLY A 117 34.30 -0.24 -1.58
C GLY A 117 34.32 0.42 -0.20
N GLU A 118 34.63 1.72 -0.13
CA GLU A 118 34.68 2.47 1.12
C GLU A 118 33.27 2.63 1.71
N VAL A 119 33.15 2.41 3.03
CA VAL A 119 31.89 2.53 3.77
C VAL A 119 32.05 3.60 4.84
N ASN A 120 31.29 4.68 4.73
CA ASN A 120 31.23 5.73 5.72
C ASN A 120 29.94 5.61 6.53
N ARG A 121 30.06 5.27 7.81
CA ARG A 121 28.94 5.13 8.75
C ARG A 121 28.84 6.37 9.63
N GLN A 122 27.66 6.99 9.65
CA GLN A 122 27.41 8.22 10.40
C GLN A 122 26.04 8.20 11.08
N GLU A 123 25.95 8.78 12.29
CA GLU A 123 24.68 9.08 12.94
C GLU A 123 24.13 10.42 12.44
N VAL A 124 22.90 10.41 11.94
CA VAL A 124 22.21 11.58 11.40
C VAL A 124 20.99 11.89 12.26
N TYR A 125 20.84 13.15 12.63
CA TYR A 125 19.63 13.67 13.26
C TYR A 125 18.52 13.83 12.20
N MET A 126 17.43 13.10 12.35
CA MET A 126 16.30 13.11 11.40
C MET A 126 15.24 14.16 11.73
N GLY A 127 15.23 14.68 12.96
CA GLY A 127 14.24 15.63 13.43
C GLY A 127 13.64 15.25 14.79
N ASP A 128 12.84 16.16 15.33
CA ASP A 128 12.07 15.92 16.54
C ASP A 128 10.80 15.12 16.18
N PHE A 129 10.61 13.99 16.84
CA PHE A 129 9.51 13.07 16.61
C PHE A 129 8.47 13.17 17.74
N PRO A 130 7.21 13.54 17.45
CA PRO A 130 6.16 13.62 18.47
C PRO A 130 5.93 12.29 19.17
N LEU A 131 5.91 12.32 20.50
CA LEU A 131 5.67 11.13 21.32
C LEU A 131 4.23 11.07 21.78
N MET A 132 3.70 9.85 21.83
CA MET A 132 2.40 9.57 22.42
C MET A 132 2.50 9.59 23.95
N THR A 133 1.55 10.25 24.59
CA THR A 133 1.39 10.27 26.06
C THR A 133 0.88 8.93 26.57
N GLU A 134 0.91 8.71 27.88
CA GLU A 134 0.32 7.52 28.51
C GLU A 134 -1.20 7.39 28.29
N HIS A 135 -1.86 8.49 27.91
CA HIS A 135 -3.29 8.55 27.65
C HIS A 135 -3.66 8.27 26.17
N GLY A 136 -2.68 8.00 25.31
CA GLY A 136 -2.92 7.74 23.89
C GLY A 136 -3.16 9.02 23.06
N THR A 137 -2.65 10.16 23.54
CA THR A 137 -2.77 11.48 22.90
C THR A 137 -1.40 12.03 22.49
N PHE A 138 -1.37 13.14 21.77
CA PHE A 138 -0.16 13.88 21.41
C PHE A 138 -0.32 15.34 21.79
N VAL A 139 0.73 15.98 22.34
CA VAL A 139 0.75 17.42 22.58
C VAL A 139 1.44 18.09 21.39
N ILE A 140 0.70 18.84 20.58
CA ILE A 140 1.20 19.53 19.38
C ILE A 140 0.91 21.03 19.53
N ASN A 141 1.97 21.82 19.69
CA ASN A 141 1.90 23.28 19.93
C ASN A 141 0.95 23.62 21.09
N GLY A 142 1.18 23.04 22.26
CA GLY A 142 0.37 23.22 23.48
C GLY A 142 -0.96 22.44 23.49
N ALA A 143 -1.51 22.11 22.32
CA ALA A 143 -2.82 21.50 22.20
C ALA A 143 -2.74 19.96 22.19
N GLU A 144 -3.60 19.33 22.97
CA GLU A 144 -3.75 17.88 22.97
C GLU A 144 -4.56 17.42 21.74
N ARG A 145 -4.04 16.40 21.04
CA ARG A 145 -4.59 15.87 19.80
C ARG A 145 -4.68 14.35 19.87
N VAL A 146 -5.66 13.80 19.18
CA VAL A 146 -5.88 12.36 19.05
C VAL A 146 -5.84 11.99 17.59
N VAL A 147 -5.04 10.97 17.26
CA VAL A 147 -5.05 10.36 15.93
C VAL A 147 -6.16 9.30 15.88
N VAL A 148 -7.22 9.59 15.14
CA VAL A 148 -8.38 8.69 15.03
C VAL A 148 -8.13 7.58 14.01
N SER A 149 -8.51 6.35 14.36
CA SER A 149 -8.43 5.21 13.44
C SER A 149 -9.38 5.42 12.27
N GLN A 150 -8.87 5.25 11.05
CA GLN A 150 -9.66 5.36 9.82
C GLN A 150 -10.07 3.98 9.32
N LEU A 151 -11.32 3.84 8.91
CA LEU A 151 -11.82 2.64 8.23
C LEU A 151 -11.75 2.84 6.72
N ILE A 152 -10.77 2.20 6.10
CA ILE A 152 -10.58 2.21 4.64
C ILE A 152 -10.79 0.82 4.07
N ARG A 153 -11.09 0.75 2.76
CA ARG A 153 -11.10 -0.53 2.06
C ARG A 153 -9.68 -1.08 2.02
N SER A 154 -9.51 -2.32 2.41
CA SER A 154 -8.19 -2.96 2.34
C SER A 154 -7.75 -3.12 0.87
N PRO A 155 -6.44 -3.11 0.60
CA PRO A 155 -5.90 -3.51 -0.69
C PRO A 155 -6.36 -4.93 -1.09
N GLY A 156 -6.46 -5.18 -2.39
CA GLY A 156 -6.86 -6.48 -2.96
C GLY A 156 -7.77 -6.37 -4.19
N VAL A 157 -8.35 -7.51 -4.58
CA VAL A 157 -9.29 -7.60 -5.71
C VAL A 157 -10.73 -7.70 -5.23
N TYR A 158 -11.61 -6.93 -5.86
CA TYR A 158 -13.05 -6.91 -5.60
C TYR A 158 -13.81 -7.15 -6.88
N PHE A 159 -14.88 -7.94 -6.81
CA PHE A 159 -15.77 -8.23 -7.93
C PHE A 159 -17.19 -7.77 -7.59
N SER A 160 -17.86 -7.17 -8.56
CA SER A 160 -19.27 -6.76 -8.47
C SER A 160 -19.98 -7.16 -9.76
N ALA A 161 -21.26 -7.48 -9.63
CA ALA A 161 -22.13 -7.82 -10.75
C ALA A 161 -23.47 -7.12 -10.51
N ASP A 162 -23.78 -6.14 -11.35
CA ASP A 162 -24.95 -5.27 -11.20
C ASP A 162 -25.80 -5.34 -12.47
N GLU A 163 -27.12 -5.33 -12.31
CA GLU A 163 -28.04 -5.33 -13.44
C GLU A 163 -28.11 -3.94 -14.10
N ASP A 164 -27.78 -3.88 -15.40
CA ASP A 164 -27.92 -2.68 -16.21
C ASP A 164 -29.40 -2.40 -16.48
N ARG A 165 -29.94 -1.35 -15.85
CA ARG A 165 -31.36 -0.97 -15.93
C ARG A 165 -31.90 -0.81 -17.35
N ALA A 166 -31.05 -0.46 -18.32
CA ALA A 166 -31.47 -0.22 -19.70
C ALA A 166 -31.57 -1.52 -20.52
N SER A 167 -30.73 -2.51 -20.25
CA SER A 167 -30.69 -3.77 -21.00
C SER A 167 -31.18 -4.99 -20.22
N GLY A 168 -31.37 -4.87 -18.90
CA GLY A 168 -31.66 -6.00 -17.99
C GLY A 168 -30.50 -6.98 -17.84
N ARG A 169 -29.33 -6.68 -18.41
CA ARG A 169 -28.16 -7.57 -18.39
C ARG A 169 -27.35 -7.37 -17.12
N VAL A 170 -26.89 -8.46 -16.53
CA VAL A 170 -25.93 -8.42 -15.42
C VAL A 170 -24.55 -8.07 -15.98
N LEU A 171 -24.00 -6.91 -15.60
CA LEU A 171 -22.68 -6.45 -15.98
C LEU A 171 -21.71 -6.64 -14.82
N CYS A 172 -20.61 -7.33 -15.10
CA CYS A 172 -19.53 -7.59 -14.16
C CYS A 172 -18.49 -6.48 -14.17
N SER A 173 -17.92 -6.19 -13.01
CA SER A 173 -16.76 -5.33 -12.81
C SER A 173 -15.79 -5.92 -11.80
N ALA A 174 -14.51 -5.65 -11.98
CA ALA A 174 -13.44 -6.04 -11.07
C ALA A 174 -12.56 -4.83 -10.74
N LYS A 175 -12.16 -4.67 -9.48
CA LYS A 175 -11.25 -3.60 -9.05
C LYS A 175 -10.05 -4.20 -8.35
N LEU A 176 -8.86 -3.91 -8.85
CA LEU A 176 -7.60 -4.16 -8.17
C LEU A 176 -7.15 -2.87 -7.48
N ILE A 177 -7.22 -2.87 -6.15
CA ILE A 177 -6.89 -1.75 -5.28
C ILE A 177 -5.52 -2.04 -4.65
N PRO A 178 -4.44 -1.33 -5.03
CA PRO A 178 -3.15 -1.46 -4.38
C PRO A 178 -3.11 -0.73 -3.02
N ASN A 179 -2.12 -1.07 -2.21
CA ASN A 179 -1.74 -0.29 -1.02
C ASN A 179 -1.10 1.04 -1.43
N ARG A 180 -0.22 0.99 -2.44
CA ARG A 180 0.41 2.14 -3.09
C ARG A 180 0.45 1.90 -4.59
N GLY A 181 0.05 2.88 -5.39
CA GLY A 181 0.13 2.81 -6.86
C GLY A 181 -1.22 3.00 -7.56
N ALA A 182 -1.23 2.74 -8.86
CA ALA A 182 -2.38 2.98 -9.73
C ALA A 182 -3.49 1.92 -9.54
N TRP A 183 -4.74 2.36 -9.49
CA TRP A 183 -5.88 1.42 -9.47
C TRP A 183 -6.11 0.85 -10.87
N LEU A 184 -6.47 -0.43 -10.95
CA LEU A 184 -6.97 -1.04 -12.17
C LEU A 184 -8.45 -1.42 -11.97
N GLU A 185 -9.33 -0.82 -12.76
CA GLU A 185 -10.76 -1.12 -12.73
C GLU A 185 -11.16 -1.72 -14.09
N PHE A 186 -11.64 -2.96 -14.06
CA PHE A 186 -12.16 -3.68 -15.21
C PHE A 186 -13.67 -3.69 -15.18
N GLU A 187 -14.30 -3.56 -16.33
CA GLU A 187 -15.76 -3.57 -16.45
C GLU A 187 -16.20 -4.13 -17.79
N THR A 188 -17.32 -4.83 -17.76
CA THR A 188 -18.06 -5.27 -18.95
C THR A 188 -19.11 -4.22 -19.30
N SER A 189 -19.50 -4.18 -20.56
CA SER A 189 -20.56 -3.30 -21.06
C SER A 189 -21.62 -4.10 -21.79
N LYS A 190 -22.81 -3.50 -21.97
CA LYS A 190 -23.92 -4.08 -22.74
C LYS A 190 -23.62 -4.35 -24.23
N ARG A 191 -22.45 -3.93 -24.72
CA ARG A 191 -21.95 -4.19 -26.08
C ARG A 191 -20.90 -5.29 -26.12
N ASP A 192 -20.81 -6.08 -25.05
CA ASP A 192 -19.85 -7.18 -24.90
C ASP A 192 -18.39 -6.69 -24.94
N VAL A 193 -18.13 -5.45 -24.55
CA VAL A 193 -16.77 -4.91 -24.48
C VAL A 193 -16.27 -4.97 -23.04
N ILE A 194 -15.07 -5.51 -22.84
CA ILE A 194 -14.31 -5.40 -21.58
C ILE A 194 -13.38 -4.20 -21.69
N SER A 195 -13.53 -3.27 -20.77
CA SER A 195 -12.68 -2.09 -20.66
C SER A 195 -11.87 -2.13 -19.38
N VAL A 196 -10.69 -1.51 -19.41
CA VAL A 196 -9.88 -1.21 -18.24
C VAL A 196 -9.77 0.31 -18.05
N LYS A 197 -9.80 0.73 -16.79
CA LYS A 197 -9.55 2.08 -16.32
C LYS A 197 -8.32 2.06 -15.44
N VAL A 198 -7.28 2.79 -15.83
CA VAL A 198 -6.04 2.91 -15.06
C VAL A 198 -6.05 4.24 -14.33
N ASP A 199 -5.93 4.21 -13.00
CA ASP A 199 -5.88 5.39 -12.12
C ASP A 199 -6.97 6.42 -12.41
N ARG A 200 -8.22 5.93 -12.54
CA ARG A 200 -9.41 6.73 -12.83
C ARG A 200 -9.36 7.55 -14.14
N LYS A 201 -8.46 7.25 -15.08
CA LYS A 201 -8.40 7.85 -16.42
C LYS A 201 -9.53 7.34 -17.34
N ARG A 202 -9.48 7.68 -18.64
CA ARG A 202 -10.49 7.21 -19.60
C ARG A 202 -10.42 5.70 -19.78
N LYS A 203 -11.58 5.10 -20.05
CA LYS A 203 -11.71 3.68 -20.36
C LYS A 203 -11.00 3.38 -21.68
N ILE A 204 -10.23 2.30 -21.69
CA ILE A 204 -9.62 1.73 -22.90
C ILE A 204 -9.99 0.25 -22.98
N PRO A 205 -10.04 -0.35 -24.18
CA PRO A 205 -10.25 -1.79 -24.32
C PRO A 205 -9.19 -2.57 -23.51
N VAL A 206 -9.60 -3.64 -22.83
CA VAL A 206 -8.68 -4.44 -22.00
C VAL A 206 -7.57 -5.08 -22.82
N THR A 207 -7.83 -5.39 -24.09
CA THR A 207 -6.90 -5.99 -25.04
C THR A 207 -5.62 -5.18 -25.19
N MET A 208 -5.73 -3.86 -25.21
CA MET A 208 -4.59 -2.94 -25.31
C MET A 208 -3.62 -3.12 -24.13
N LEU A 209 -4.14 -3.25 -22.91
CA LEU A 209 -3.31 -3.52 -21.72
C LEU A 209 -2.71 -4.93 -21.78
N LEU A 210 -3.51 -5.94 -22.14
CA LEU A 210 -3.05 -7.34 -22.19
C LEU A 210 -1.90 -7.51 -23.20
N LYS A 211 -2.03 -6.94 -24.40
CA LYS A 211 -0.97 -6.96 -25.42
C LYS A 211 0.26 -6.15 -24.99
N ALA A 212 0.06 -4.97 -24.38
CA ALA A 212 1.17 -4.14 -23.90
C ALA A 212 2.01 -4.83 -22.82
N VAL A 213 1.40 -5.69 -22.00
CA VAL A 213 2.10 -6.53 -20.99
C VAL A 213 2.70 -7.80 -21.61
N GLY A 214 2.39 -8.12 -22.87
CA GLY A 214 2.93 -9.27 -23.59
C GLY A 214 2.12 -10.56 -23.46
N ILE A 215 0.86 -10.48 -23.01
CA ILE A 215 -0.03 -11.65 -22.98
C ILE A 215 -0.41 -12.04 -24.42
N GLY A 216 -0.36 -13.34 -24.74
CA GLY A 216 -0.69 -13.84 -26.08
C GLY A 216 0.30 -13.40 -27.16
N ASP A 217 1.58 -13.24 -26.79
CA ASP A 217 2.65 -12.70 -27.64
C ASP A 217 2.35 -11.29 -28.20
N GLY A 218 1.38 -10.59 -27.60
CA GLY A 218 0.91 -9.28 -28.08
C GLY A 218 0.04 -9.35 -29.33
N THR A 219 -0.50 -10.51 -29.69
CA THR A 219 -1.29 -10.75 -30.91
C THR A 219 -2.76 -11.02 -30.60
N ASP A 220 -3.65 -10.73 -31.58
CA ASP A 220 -5.09 -11.05 -31.48
C ASP A 220 -5.32 -12.55 -31.29
N GLU A 221 -4.69 -13.37 -32.13
CA GLU A 221 -4.80 -14.83 -32.10
C GLU A 221 -4.30 -15.42 -30.78
N GLY A 222 -3.15 -14.96 -30.29
CA GLY A 222 -2.60 -15.41 -29.01
C GLY A 222 -3.52 -15.07 -27.83
N LEU A 223 -4.11 -13.86 -27.81
CA LEU A 223 -5.10 -13.51 -26.79
C LEU A 223 -6.35 -14.38 -26.87
N LEU A 224 -6.92 -14.57 -28.06
CA LEU A 224 -8.10 -15.41 -28.25
C LEU A 224 -7.84 -16.85 -27.78
N ASN A 225 -6.67 -17.40 -28.08
CA ASN A 225 -6.29 -18.75 -27.65
C ASN A 225 -6.16 -18.88 -26.14
N ILE A 226 -5.54 -17.90 -25.45
CA ILE A 226 -5.38 -17.92 -23.99
C ILE A 226 -6.74 -17.88 -23.28
N PHE A 227 -7.68 -17.09 -23.78
CA PHE A 227 -8.98 -16.89 -23.14
C PHE A 227 -10.11 -17.74 -23.72
N ALA A 228 -9.84 -18.63 -24.69
CA ALA A 228 -10.86 -19.47 -25.34
C ALA A 228 -11.69 -20.30 -24.35
N GLY A 229 -11.08 -20.75 -23.24
CA GLY A 229 -11.79 -21.49 -22.20
C GLY A 229 -12.74 -20.64 -21.35
N ALA A 230 -12.50 -19.33 -21.27
CA ALA A 230 -13.29 -18.39 -20.47
C ALA A 230 -14.31 -17.59 -21.31
N ASP A 231 -13.98 -17.24 -22.55
CA ASP A 231 -14.85 -16.52 -23.50
C ASP A 231 -15.49 -17.49 -24.49
N ASN A 232 -16.29 -18.42 -23.96
CA ASN A 232 -16.85 -19.55 -24.70
C ASN A 232 -18.37 -19.42 -24.99
N ASN A 233 -18.97 -18.26 -24.69
CA ASN A 233 -20.38 -18.02 -24.97
C ASN A 233 -20.56 -17.57 -26.44
N PRO A 234 -21.28 -18.33 -27.28
CA PRO A 234 -21.47 -17.98 -28.69
C PRO A 234 -22.26 -16.68 -28.90
N ASP A 235 -23.12 -16.31 -27.97
CA ASP A 235 -23.94 -15.09 -28.05
C ASP A 235 -23.20 -13.85 -27.54
N HIS A 236 -22.15 -14.05 -26.74
CA HIS A 236 -21.41 -12.99 -26.05
C HIS A 236 -19.91 -13.25 -26.09
N GLN A 237 -19.27 -12.87 -27.20
CA GLN A 237 -17.82 -12.95 -27.38
C GLN A 237 -17.17 -11.65 -26.93
N TYR A 238 -16.76 -11.59 -25.67
CA TYR A 238 -16.30 -10.36 -25.06
C TYR A 238 -14.94 -9.89 -25.59
N LEU A 239 -14.03 -10.83 -25.82
CA LEU A 239 -12.68 -10.54 -26.25
C LEU A 239 -12.67 -10.09 -27.71
N ALA A 240 -13.41 -10.78 -28.58
CA ALA A 240 -13.57 -10.40 -29.98
C ALA A 240 -14.16 -8.99 -30.12
N SER A 241 -15.26 -8.71 -29.40
CA SER A 241 -15.89 -7.39 -29.37
C SER A 241 -14.95 -6.30 -28.82
N SER A 242 -14.07 -6.64 -27.89
CA SER A 242 -13.07 -5.71 -27.34
C SER A 242 -11.96 -5.39 -28.33
N LEU A 243 -11.49 -6.39 -29.09
CA LEU A 243 -10.51 -6.22 -30.17
C LEU A 243 -11.05 -5.31 -31.28
N GLU A 244 -12.33 -5.43 -31.62
CA GLU A 244 -12.97 -4.54 -32.61
C GLU A 244 -13.05 -3.08 -32.16
N ARG A 245 -13.05 -2.82 -30.85
CA ARG A 245 -13.02 -1.46 -30.29
C ARG A 245 -11.62 -0.87 -30.19
N GLU A 246 -10.60 -1.65 -30.49
CA GLU A 246 -9.22 -1.20 -30.56
C GLU A 246 -9.00 -0.35 -31.81
N SER A 247 -8.61 0.91 -31.62
CA SER A 247 -8.37 1.86 -32.73
C SER A 247 -7.14 2.72 -32.42
N PRO A 248 -6.04 2.60 -33.20
CA PRO A 248 -5.85 1.67 -34.33
C PRO A 248 -5.80 0.19 -33.88
N ARG A 249 -5.93 -0.77 -34.81
CA ARG A 249 -5.62 -2.17 -34.52
C ARG A 249 -4.13 -2.31 -34.22
N LEU A 250 -3.80 -3.05 -33.18
CA LEU A 250 -2.44 -3.22 -32.69
C LEU A 250 -1.99 -4.66 -32.93
N SER A 251 -0.93 -4.84 -33.70
CA SER A 251 -0.47 -6.17 -34.12
C SER A 251 0.79 -6.63 -33.39
N SER A 252 1.38 -5.76 -32.56
CA SER A 252 2.58 -6.04 -31.79
C SER A 252 2.53 -5.48 -30.37
N ILE A 253 3.40 -6.02 -29.50
CA ILE A 253 3.60 -5.55 -28.12
C ILE A 253 4.01 -4.08 -28.12
N ASP A 254 4.98 -3.71 -28.95
CA ASP A 254 5.55 -2.36 -29.01
C ASP A 254 4.51 -1.31 -29.47
N GLU A 255 3.69 -1.64 -30.49
CA GLU A 255 2.57 -0.78 -30.91
C GLU A 255 1.53 -0.63 -29.80
N SER A 256 1.16 -1.74 -29.16
CA SER A 256 0.18 -1.75 -28.07
C SER A 256 0.65 -0.91 -26.88
N LEU A 257 1.94 -1.02 -26.57
CA LEU A 257 2.58 -0.26 -25.51
C LEU A 257 2.62 1.24 -25.80
N LEU A 258 2.95 1.64 -27.04
CA LEU A 258 2.93 3.04 -27.46
C LEU A 258 1.52 3.63 -27.39
N GLU A 259 0.51 2.90 -27.87
CA GLU A 259 -0.87 3.39 -27.85
C GLU A 259 -1.44 3.45 -26.44
N PHE A 260 -1.15 2.45 -25.60
CA PHE A 260 -1.45 2.46 -24.17
C PHE A 260 -0.82 3.69 -23.48
N TYR A 261 0.45 3.96 -23.77
CA TYR A 261 1.15 5.13 -23.23
C TYR A 261 0.51 6.45 -23.67
N LYS A 262 0.23 6.63 -24.97
CA LYS A 262 -0.43 7.84 -25.50
C LYS A 262 -1.78 8.10 -24.84
N LYS A 263 -2.59 7.07 -24.65
CA LYS A 263 -3.92 7.19 -24.02
C LYS A 263 -3.83 7.63 -22.55
N LEU A 264 -2.77 7.21 -21.84
CA LEU A 264 -2.57 7.57 -20.43
C LEU A 264 -1.76 8.86 -20.24
N ARG A 265 -0.88 9.21 -21.18
CA ARG A 265 0.02 10.37 -21.13
C ARG A 265 -0.02 11.12 -22.47
N PRO A 266 -1.13 11.79 -22.81
CA PRO A 266 -1.29 12.43 -24.10
C PRO A 266 -0.37 13.64 -24.33
N GLY A 267 0.21 14.22 -23.27
CA GLY A 267 1.11 15.36 -23.35
C GLY A 267 2.59 15.02 -23.46
N ASP A 268 2.97 13.75 -23.25
CA ASP A 268 4.37 13.33 -23.23
C ASP A 268 4.78 12.71 -24.59
N PRO A 269 6.03 12.90 -25.06
CA PRO A 269 6.51 12.28 -26.29
C PRO A 269 6.41 10.75 -26.23
N PRO A 270 5.67 10.10 -27.16
CA PRO A 270 5.45 8.66 -27.13
C PRO A 270 6.60 7.90 -27.80
N THR A 271 7.71 7.76 -27.07
CA THR A 271 8.83 6.88 -27.47
C THR A 271 8.70 5.51 -26.82
N LEU A 272 9.27 4.48 -27.45
CA LEU A 272 9.21 3.11 -26.92
C LEU A 272 9.86 3.00 -25.54
N ASP A 273 11.00 3.67 -25.33
CA ASP A 273 11.71 3.65 -24.05
C ASP A 273 10.86 4.28 -22.94
N ASN A 274 10.21 5.43 -23.22
CA ASN A 274 9.31 6.07 -22.26
C ASN A 274 8.13 5.16 -21.92
N ALA A 275 7.55 4.51 -22.93
CA ALA A 275 6.42 3.63 -22.74
C ALA A 275 6.78 2.36 -21.93
N LYS A 276 7.93 1.73 -22.23
CA LYS A 276 8.49 0.57 -21.49
C LYS A 276 8.78 0.92 -20.03
N ASN A 277 9.44 2.05 -19.81
CA ASN A 277 9.73 2.55 -18.48
C ASN A 277 8.45 2.87 -17.71
N PHE A 278 7.47 3.50 -18.36
CA PHE A 278 6.19 3.82 -17.76
C PHE A 278 5.42 2.57 -17.34
N LEU A 279 5.28 1.57 -18.21
CA LEU A 279 4.56 0.33 -17.88
C LEU A 279 5.24 -0.41 -16.72
N THR A 280 6.57 -0.53 -16.78
CA THR A 280 7.36 -1.13 -15.69
C THR A 280 7.12 -0.39 -14.37
N THR A 281 7.16 0.94 -14.40
CA THR A 281 6.92 1.78 -13.22
C THR A 281 5.47 1.67 -12.71
N LEU A 282 4.51 1.54 -13.62
CA LEU A 282 3.08 1.50 -13.32
C LEU A 282 2.67 0.22 -12.59
N LEU A 283 3.24 -0.94 -12.96
CA LEU A 283 2.77 -2.25 -12.48
C LEU A 283 3.82 -3.11 -11.79
N PHE A 284 5.11 -2.95 -12.13
CA PHE A 284 6.16 -3.91 -11.77
C PHE A 284 7.26 -3.32 -10.88
N ALA A 285 7.33 -1.99 -10.73
CA ALA A 285 8.27 -1.35 -9.83
C ALA A 285 7.72 -1.31 -8.40
N GLN A 286 8.26 -2.15 -7.51
CA GLN A 286 7.82 -2.30 -6.11
C GLN A 286 7.77 -0.97 -5.32
N ARG A 287 8.68 -0.03 -5.63
CA ARG A 287 8.68 1.32 -5.02
C ARG A 287 7.48 2.18 -5.40
N ARG A 288 6.82 1.88 -6.52
CA ARG A 288 5.72 2.66 -7.10
C ARG A 288 4.39 1.91 -7.06
N TYR A 289 4.44 0.59 -7.07
CA TYR A 289 3.29 -0.29 -6.99
C TYR A 289 3.50 -1.37 -5.93
N ASP A 290 2.62 -1.40 -4.92
CA ASP A 290 2.65 -2.38 -3.85
C ASP A 290 1.22 -2.75 -3.39
N LEU A 291 0.99 -4.04 -3.16
CA LEU A 291 -0.25 -4.57 -2.58
C LEU A 291 -0.19 -4.65 -1.05
N GLY A 292 1.01 -4.57 -0.47
CA GLY A 292 1.26 -4.82 0.95
C GLY A 292 1.01 -6.27 1.34
N LYS A 293 1.42 -6.64 2.57
CA LYS A 293 1.23 -8.00 3.12
C LYS A 293 -0.25 -8.42 3.09
N VAL A 294 -1.14 -7.52 3.52
CA VAL A 294 -2.60 -7.76 3.57
C VAL A 294 -3.20 -7.90 2.17
N GLY A 295 -2.85 -7.02 1.22
CA GLY A 295 -3.40 -7.09 -0.13
C GLY A 295 -2.92 -8.33 -0.87
N ARG A 296 -1.66 -8.72 -0.70
CA ARG A 296 -1.13 -9.96 -1.28
C ARG A 296 -1.82 -11.19 -0.70
N HIS A 297 -2.03 -11.24 0.61
CA HIS A 297 -2.79 -12.30 1.26
C HIS A 297 -4.23 -12.39 0.73
N LYS A 298 -4.92 -11.24 0.62
CA LYS A 298 -6.29 -11.20 0.07
C LYS A 298 -6.38 -11.66 -1.37
N LEU A 299 -5.43 -11.25 -2.21
CA LEU A 299 -5.38 -11.66 -3.61
C LEU A 299 -5.17 -13.17 -3.73
N ASN A 300 -4.19 -13.74 -3.02
CA ASN A 300 -3.85 -15.16 -3.05
C ASN A 300 -4.93 -16.08 -2.45
N ARG A 301 -5.81 -15.54 -1.61
CA ARG A 301 -6.95 -16.29 -1.07
C ARG A 301 -8.15 -16.27 -2.02
N ARG A 302 -8.24 -15.24 -2.86
CA ARG A 302 -9.41 -15.00 -3.73
C ARG A 302 -9.25 -15.63 -5.11
N LEU A 303 -8.02 -15.71 -5.61
CA LEU A 303 -7.62 -16.36 -6.86
C LEU A 303 -6.86 -17.64 -6.54
#